data_AF-A0A928Y560-F1
#
_entry.id   AF-A0A928Y560-F1
#
_cell.length_a   1.000
_cell.length_b   1.000
_cell.length_c   1.000
_cell.angle_alpha   90.00
_cell.angle_beta   90.00
_cell.angle_gamma   90.00
#
_symmetry.space_group_name_H-M   'P 1'
#
loop_
_entity.id
_entity.type
_entity.pdbx_description
1 polymer ?
#
loop_
_entity_poly.entity_id
_entity_poly.type
_entity_poly.pdbx_seq_one_letter_code
_entity_poly.pdbx_strand_id
1 'polypeptide(L)'
;MRRPAAVSTAVLCFALAAPSAATAQVREIKDAATIPPFSAGKVGAPQSPWIIVRVNERKRLTDFDMVEDGGKVVLHAKSDAGASGIGVRTALDASKTPMLAWRWKIAGVVEGADNSVASKEDAAARIVLAFDGDKDKLSFGDRTTMRLASSVYSQELPYATLMYIWASSAPVGTVIANPHTGRIKMIVVASGNGDAGKWQSVKRNLRDDYRKAFSEDPGTLTSITAFSDSDNTGTRAEAWFGDISLTAP
;
A
#
# COMPACT_ATOMS: atom_id res chain seq x y z
N MET A 1 12.79 17.67 35.32
CA MET A 1 11.61 17.96 34.47
C MET A 1 11.69 17.10 33.22
N ARG A 2 10.87 16.06 33.12
CA ARG A 2 10.80 15.18 31.94
C ARG A 2 9.93 15.89 30.89
N ARG A 3 10.50 16.17 29.71
CA ARG A 3 9.73 16.63 28.55
C ARG A 3 8.67 15.57 28.21
N PRO A 4 7.41 15.94 27.93
CA PRO A 4 6.42 14.96 27.50
C PRO A 4 6.87 14.37 26.17
N ALA A 5 6.81 13.05 26.05
CA ALA A 5 7.02 12.36 24.78
C ALA A 5 6.01 12.92 23.77
N ALA A 6 6.50 13.48 22.67
CA ALA A 6 5.66 13.82 21.55
C ALA A 6 4.99 12.53 21.07
N VAL A 7 3.66 12.47 21.20
CA VAL A 7 2.86 11.43 20.55
C VAL A 7 3.06 11.65 19.05
N SER A 8 3.85 10.79 18.43
CA SER A 8 4.02 10.78 16.97
C SER A 8 2.67 10.41 16.36
N THR A 9 1.95 11.42 15.88
CA THR A 9 0.71 11.31 15.12
C THR A 9 1.05 10.78 13.72
N ALA A 10 1.46 9.51 13.62
CA ALA A 10 1.61 8.81 12.35
C ALA A 10 0.23 8.37 11.84
N VAL A 11 -0.56 9.34 11.37
CA VAL A 11 -1.81 9.02 10.68
C VAL A 11 -1.45 8.55 9.27
N LEU A 12 -1.57 7.25 9.02
CA LEU A 12 -1.55 6.69 7.67
C LEU A 12 -2.84 7.09 6.96
N CYS A 13 -2.79 8.18 6.21
CA CYS A 13 -3.68 8.37 5.08
C CYS A 13 -3.01 7.75 3.86
N PHE A 14 -3.66 6.81 3.18
CA PHE A 14 -3.36 6.57 1.77
C PHE A 14 -4.25 7.51 0.97
N ALA A 15 -3.78 8.75 0.84
CA ALA A 15 -4.44 9.76 0.05
C ALA A 15 -3.85 9.73 -1.37
N LEU A 16 -4.54 9.11 -2.30
CA LEU A 16 -4.34 9.44 -3.71
C LEU A 16 -4.82 10.90 -3.86
N ALA A 17 -3.86 11.82 -3.86
CA ALA A 17 -4.09 13.26 -3.92
C ALA A 17 -5.12 13.60 -5.00
N ALA A 18 -6.14 14.38 -4.63
CA ALA A 18 -7.04 14.98 -5.60
C ALA A 18 -6.24 15.93 -6.49
N PRO A 19 -6.42 15.87 -7.82
CA PRO A 19 -5.67 16.72 -8.73
C PRO A 19 -5.95 18.21 -8.46
N SER A 20 -4.87 18.99 -8.30
CA SER A 20 -4.93 20.43 -8.51
C SER A 20 -5.46 20.71 -9.92
N ALA A 21 -6.21 21.80 -10.08
CA ALA A 21 -7.00 22.13 -11.27
C ALA A 21 -6.14 22.44 -12.52
N ALA A 22 -5.48 21.41 -13.05
CA ALA A 22 -4.90 21.29 -14.40
C ALA A 22 -4.36 19.86 -14.62
N THR A 23 -4.99 18.84 -14.02
CA THR A 23 -4.52 17.45 -14.14
C THR A 23 -5.52 16.68 -14.98
N ALA A 24 -5.06 16.00 -16.03
CA ALA A 24 -5.84 14.99 -16.73
C ALA A 24 -6.53 14.10 -15.69
N GLN A 25 -7.85 13.91 -15.79
CA GLN A 25 -8.58 13.05 -14.86
C GLN A 25 -7.87 11.70 -14.80
N VAL A 26 -7.38 11.32 -13.62
CA VAL A 26 -6.72 10.03 -13.40
C VAL A 26 -7.73 8.97 -13.80
N ARG A 27 -7.47 8.30 -14.92
CA ARG A 27 -8.43 7.36 -15.51
C ARG A 27 -8.66 6.22 -14.55
N GLU A 28 -9.91 6.02 -14.18
CA GLU A 28 -10.35 4.89 -13.37
C GLU A 28 -10.39 3.62 -14.21
N ILE A 29 -9.73 2.56 -13.73
CA ILE A 29 -9.68 1.24 -14.37
C ILE A 29 -10.90 0.44 -13.93
N LYS A 30 -11.77 0.08 -14.89
CA LYS A 30 -13.02 -0.66 -14.64
C LYS A 30 -12.97 -2.13 -15.06
N ASP A 31 -11.91 -2.52 -15.77
CA ASP A 31 -11.65 -3.90 -16.18
C ASP A 31 -10.26 -4.31 -15.67
N ALA A 32 -10.22 -5.38 -14.88
CA ALA A 32 -9.00 -5.92 -14.28
C ALA A 32 -7.95 -6.31 -15.34
N ALA A 33 -8.38 -6.75 -16.52
CA ALA A 33 -7.48 -7.09 -17.64
C ALA A 33 -6.75 -5.86 -18.20
N THR A 34 -7.20 -4.65 -17.89
CA THR A 34 -6.64 -3.40 -18.39
C THR A 34 -5.69 -2.71 -17.40
N ILE A 35 -5.37 -3.35 -16.27
CA ILE A 35 -4.31 -2.90 -15.36
C ILE A 35 -2.96 -2.98 -16.10
N PRO A 36 -2.28 -1.86 -16.37
CA PRO A 36 -1.07 -1.89 -17.17
C PRO A 36 0.08 -2.56 -16.40
N PRO A 37 0.73 -3.59 -16.97
CA PRO A 37 1.89 -4.20 -16.33
C PRO A 37 3.08 -3.23 -16.34
N PHE A 38 3.92 -3.26 -15.30
CA PHE A 38 5.15 -2.46 -15.27
C PHE A 38 6.10 -2.86 -16.41
N SER A 39 6.10 -4.14 -16.81
CA SER A 39 6.94 -4.66 -17.89
C SER A 39 6.61 -4.10 -19.27
N ALA A 40 5.43 -3.49 -19.46
CA ALA A 40 5.07 -2.80 -20.70
C ALA A 40 5.48 -1.31 -20.70
N GLY A 41 5.99 -0.80 -19.57
CA GLY A 41 6.50 0.55 -19.45
C GLY A 41 7.88 0.73 -20.07
N LYS A 42 8.38 1.98 -20.02
CA LYS A 42 9.74 2.33 -20.42
C LYS A 42 10.61 2.62 -19.19
N VAL A 43 11.92 2.39 -19.31
CA VAL A 43 12.91 2.83 -18.31
C VAL A 43 12.84 4.34 -18.14
N GLY A 44 12.98 4.83 -16.89
CA GLY A 44 12.86 6.23 -16.52
C GLY A 44 11.73 6.47 -15.52
N ALA A 45 11.10 7.65 -15.54
CA ALA A 45 10.05 7.96 -14.57
C ALA A 45 8.80 7.05 -14.74
N PRO A 46 8.09 6.72 -13.64
CA PRO A 46 6.79 6.05 -13.70
C PRO A 46 5.80 6.79 -14.61
N GLN A 47 5.00 6.03 -15.36
CA GLN A 47 4.14 6.55 -16.42
C GLN A 47 2.66 6.34 -16.07
N SER A 48 1.82 7.32 -16.42
CA SER A 48 0.36 7.19 -16.31
C SER A 48 -0.14 5.88 -16.95
N PRO A 49 -1.07 5.16 -16.31
CA PRO A 49 -1.89 5.56 -15.17
C PRO A 49 -1.25 5.33 -13.79
N TRP A 50 -0.02 4.81 -13.74
CA TRP A 50 0.71 4.64 -12.48
C TRP A 50 1.23 5.99 -11.99
N ILE A 51 0.60 6.52 -10.95
CA ILE A 51 0.89 7.85 -10.41
C ILE A 51 1.34 7.78 -8.97
N ILE A 52 2.04 8.83 -8.51
CA ILE A 52 2.48 8.95 -7.13
C ILE A 52 1.27 9.03 -6.19
N VAL A 53 1.26 8.13 -5.21
CA VAL A 53 0.34 8.11 -4.07
C VAL A 53 1.06 8.68 -2.86
N ARG A 54 0.51 9.77 -2.31
CA ARG A 54 1.11 10.48 -1.16
C ARG A 54 0.46 9.99 0.13
N VAL A 55 1.23 9.94 1.21
CA VAL A 55 0.63 9.75 2.54
C VAL A 55 -0.03 11.06 2.98
N ASN A 56 0.71 12.16 2.86
CA ASN A 56 0.24 13.53 3.03
C ASN A 56 1.22 14.49 2.35
N GLU A 57 0.92 15.78 2.34
CA GLU A 57 1.75 16.79 1.68
C GLU A 57 3.08 17.10 2.39
N ARG A 58 3.27 16.62 3.63
CA ARG A 58 4.45 16.93 4.45
C ARG A 58 5.51 15.83 4.42
N LYS A 59 5.11 14.57 4.21
CA LYS A 59 6.06 13.45 4.20
C LYS A 59 6.97 13.53 2.98
N ARG A 60 8.24 13.21 3.20
CA ARG A 60 9.21 12.99 2.12
C ARG A 60 8.73 11.83 1.25
N LEU A 61 8.85 11.97 -0.06
CA LEU A 61 8.50 10.93 -1.00
C LEU A 61 9.63 9.90 -1.12
N THR A 62 9.23 8.65 -1.29
CA THR A 62 10.06 7.58 -1.84
C THR A 62 10.41 7.93 -3.28
N ASP A 63 11.67 7.71 -3.65
CA ASP A 63 12.16 7.88 -5.02
C ASP A 63 11.79 6.66 -5.86
N PHE A 64 11.18 6.88 -7.02
CA PHE A 64 10.63 5.83 -7.88
C PHE A 64 11.12 5.98 -9.31
N ASP A 65 11.70 4.91 -9.85
CA ASP A 65 12.12 4.79 -11.24
C ASP A 65 11.66 3.46 -11.83
N MET A 66 11.39 3.43 -13.13
CA MET A 66 11.27 2.22 -13.92
C MET A 66 12.68 1.83 -14.39
N VAL A 67 13.13 0.63 -14.02
CA VAL A 67 14.48 0.13 -14.35
C VAL A 67 14.39 -1.24 -15.02
N GLU A 68 15.45 -1.64 -15.70
CA GLU A 68 15.56 -2.98 -16.26
C GLU A 68 16.16 -3.95 -15.23
N ASP A 69 15.48 -5.06 -14.96
CA ASP A 69 15.95 -6.13 -14.07
C ASP A 69 15.55 -7.49 -14.66
N GLY A 70 16.55 -8.31 -14.99
CA GLY A 70 16.32 -9.63 -15.60
C GLY A 70 15.59 -9.57 -16.95
N GLY A 71 15.92 -8.58 -17.79
CA GLY A 71 15.32 -8.40 -19.12
C GLY A 71 13.86 -7.93 -19.11
N LYS A 72 13.37 -7.42 -17.97
CA LYS A 72 12.03 -6.83 -17.84
C LYS A 72 12.13 -5.47 -17.18
N VAL A 73 11.27 -4.55 -17.63
CA VAL A 73 11.07 -3.28 -16.93
C VAL A 73 10.29 -3.54 -15.64
N VAL A 74 10.76 -2.98 -14.54
CA VAL A 74 10.19 -3.10 -13.19
C VAL A 74 10.20 -1.74 -12.50
N LEU A 75 9.33 -1.56 -11.51
CA LEU A 75 9.37 -0.39 -10.65
C LEU A 75 10.43 -0.59 -9.56
N HIS A 76 11.35 0.34 -9.40
CA HIS A 76 12.34 0.42 -8.33
C HIS A 76 11.97 1.53 -7.38
N ALA A 77 12.00 1.24 -6.08
CA ALA A 77 11.63 2.14 -4.99
C ALA A 77 12.82 2.28 -4.05
N LYS A 78 13.24 3.52 -3.77
CA LYS A 78 14.28 3.85 -2.78
C LYS A 78 13.70 4.86 -1.79
N SER A 79 13.43 4.41 -0.58
CA SER A 79 13.01 5.30 0.52
C SER A 79 14.20 5.65 1.41
N ASP A 80 14.26 6.91 1.81
CA ASP A 80 15.21 7.44 2.80
C ASP A 80 14.41 8.39 3.71
N ALA A 81 14.02 7.93 4.89
CA ALA A 81 13.04 8.58 5.77
C ALA A 81 11.75 9.05 5.04
N GLY A 82 11.30 8.31 4.02
CA GLY A 82 10.17 8.67 3.16
C GLY A 82 9.03 7.67 3.19
N ALA A 83 7.87 8.07 2.67
CA ALA A 83 6.72 7.19 2.50
C ALA A 83 5.80 7.68 1.38
N SER A 84 5.73 6.88 0.32
CA SER A 84 4.81 7.07 -0.80
C SER A 84 4.72 5.79 -1.62
N GLY A 85 3.81 5.78 -2.58
CA GLY A 85 3.66 4.67 -3.51
C GLY A 85 3.47 5.11 -4.95
N ILE A 86 3.41 4.14 -5.83
CA ILE A 86 2.99 4.28 -7.22
C ILE A 86 1.74 3.41 -7.40
N GLY A 87 0.63 4.02 -7.81
CA GLY A 87 -0.67 3.36 -7.81
C GLY A 87 -1.57 3.77 -8.96
N VAL A 88 -2.61 2.97 -9.15
CA VAL A 88 -3.70 3.20 -10.10
C VAL A 88 -5.03 3.34 -9.36
N ARG A 89 -5.94 4.13 -9.94
CA ARG A 89 -7.35 4.20 -9.51
C ARG A 89 -8.14 3.12 -10.24
N THR A 90 -9.03 2.45 -9.51
CA THR A 90 -9.85 1.34 -10.01
C THR A 90 -11.30 1.51 -9.59
N ALA A 91 -12.22 0.83 -10.25
CA ALA A 91 -13.57 0.55 -9.76
C ALA A 91 -13.90 -0.90 -10.08
N LEU A 92 -13.20 -1.80 -9.40
CA LEU A 92 -13.26 -3.24 -9.65
C LEU A 92 -14.08 -3.93 -8.58
N ASP A 93 -14.96 -4.83 -9.01
CA ASP A 93 -15.68 -5.72 -8.13
C ASP A 93 -14.76 -6.88 -7.71
N ALA A 94 -14.25 -6.82 -6.48
CA ALA A 94 -13.37 -7.83 -5.91
C ALA A 94 -14.02 -9.22 -5.82
N SER A 95 -15.36 -9.30 -5.92
CA SER A 95 -16.08 -10.55 -5.97
C SER A 95 -15.91 -11.29 -7.31
N LYS A 96 -15.69 -10.55 -8.41
CA LYS A 96 -15.57 -11.10 -9.78
C LYS A 96 -14.14 -11.46 -10.18
N THR A 97 -13.16 -10.70 -9.67
CA THR A 97 -11.74 -10.86 -10.02
C THR A 97 -10.87 -10.98 -8.77
N PRO A 98 -11.07 -12.01 -7.93
CA PRO A 98 -10.46 -12.06 -6.61
C PRO A 98 -8.98 -12.46 -6.65
N MET A 99 -8.46 -12.97 -7.76
CA MET A 99 -7.12 -13.55 -7.80
C MET A 99 -6.08 -12.47 -8.10
N LEU A 100 -5.46 -11.94 -7.04
CA LEU A 100 -4.34 -11.01 -7.12
C LEU A 100 -3.02 -11.78 -7.29
N ALA A 101 -2.21 -11.37 -8.26
CA ALA A 101 -0.85 -11.86 -8.42
C ALA A 101 0.13 -10.70 -8.63
N TRP A 102 1.31 -10.82 -8.03
CA TRP A 102 2.41 -9.89 -8.26
C TRP A 102 3.76 -10.56 -8.00
N ARG A 103 4.83 -9.83 -8.31
CA ARG A 103 6.18 -10.18 -7.87
C ARG A 103 6.88 -8.97 -7.27
N TRP A 104 7.72 -9.21 -6.28
CA TRP A 104 8.55 -8.18 -5.67
C TRP A 104 9.91 -8.72 -5.28
N LYS A 105 10.83 -7.82 -4.95
CA LYS A 105 12.16 -8.10 -4.40
C LYS A 105 12.49 -6.97 -3.44
N ILE A 106 13.19 -7.26 -2.35
CA ILE A 106 13.71 -6.22 -1.44
C ILE A 106 15.23 -6.34 -1.35
N ALA A 107 15.94 -5.24 -1.13
CA ALA A 107 17.38 -5.28 -0.88
C ALA A 107 17.68 -5.87 0.52
N GLY A 108 16.79 -5.55 1.47
CA GLY A 108 16.79 -6.03 2.84
C GLY A 108 15.58 -5.47 3.57
N VAL A 109 15.26 -6.02 4.73
CA VAL A 109 14.20 -5.51 5.60
C VAL A 109 14.60 -4.15 6.19
N VAL A 110 13.61 -3.35 6.58
CA VAL A 110 13.84 -2.03 7.19
C VAL A 110 14.42 -2.21 8.59
N GLU A 111 15.54 -1.54 8.86
CA GLU A 111 16.26 -1.66 10.13
C GLU A 111 15.40 -1.14 11.29
N GLY A 112 15.28 -1.93 12.35
CA GLY A 112 14.52 -1.57 13.54
C GLY A 112 13.00 -1.54 13.36
N ALA A 113 12.48 -1.91 12.19
CA ALA A 113 11.05 -1.94 11.93
C ALA A 113 10.33 -3.09 12.66
N ASP A 114 9.11 -2.78 13.09
CA ASP A 114 8.16 -3.68 13.71
C ASP A 114 6.75 -3.17 13.37
N ASN A 115 6.07 -3.85 12.46
CA ASN A 115 4.76 -3.42 11.94
C ASN A 115 3.64 -3.48 13.00
N SER A 116 3.88 -4.04 14.20
CA SER A 116 2.94 -3.98 15.31
C SER A 116 3.08 -2.71 16.17
N VAL A 117 4.16 -1.94 15.98
CA VAL A 117 4.49 -0.74 16.76
C VAL A 117 4.44 0.49 15.88
N ALA A 118 3.52 1.42 16.19
CA ALA A 118 3.26 2.63 15.39
C ALA A 118 4.51 3.42 14.98
N SER A 119 5.46 3.61 15.89
CA SER A 119 6.70 4.38 15.62
C SER A 119 7.77 3.60 14.86
N LYS A 120 7.47 2.36 14.44
CA LYS A 120 8.38 1.45 13.74
C LYS A 120 7.69 0.76 12.56
N GLU A 121 6.53 1.27 12.14
CA GLU A 121 5.65 0.65 11.16
C GLU A 121 6.11 0.98 9.74
N ASP A 122 7.28 0.48 9.36
CA ASP A 122 7.83 0.60 8.01
C ASP A 122 7.96 -0.79 7.37
N ALA A 123 7.85 -0.85 6.04
CA ALA A 123 8.20 -2.06 5.29
C ALA A 123 8.83 -1.70 3.95
N ALA A 124 9.83 -2.48 3.55
CA ALA A 124 10.55 -2.22 2.31
C ALA A 124 9.63 -2.32 1.09
N ALA A 125 8.68 -3.25 1.11
CA ALA A 125 7.67 -3.43 0.07
C ALA A 125 6.29 -3.71 0.66
N ARG A 126 5.29 -3.01 0.11
CA ARG A 126 3.86 -3.27 0.34
C ARG A 126 3.08 -3.26 -0.97
N ILE A 127 2.06 -4.11 -1.06
CA ILE A 127 0.94 -3.93 -1.99
C ILE A 127 -0.25 -3.45 -1.18
N VAL A 128 -0.74 -2.25 -1.48
CA VAL A 128 -1.82 -1.59 -0.74
C VAL A 128 -3.07 -1.55 -1.61
N LEU A 129 -4.17 -2.04 -1.05
CA LEU A 129 -5.48 -2.13 -1.69
C LEU A 129 -6.50 -1.33 -0.87
N ALA A 130 -7.14 -0.35 -1.51
CA ALA A 130 -8.20 0.44 -0.87
C ALA A 130 -9.57 -0.04 -1.35
N PHE A 131 -10.50 -0.22 -0.42
CA PHE A 131 -11.85 -0.66 -0.68
C PHE A 131 -12.85 0.39 -0.25
N ASP A 132 -13.89 0.58 -1.07
CA ASP A 132 -15.09 1.30 -0.68
C ASP A 132 -16.08 0.37 0.04
N GLY A 133 -17.05 0.94 0.74
CA GLY A 133 -18.02 0.18 1.50
C GLY A 133 -19.03 1.06 2.25
N ASP A 134 -20.03 0.40 2.82
CA ASP A 134 -21.11 1.05 3.55
C ASP A 134 -20.62 1.54 4.92
N LYS A 135 -20.36 2.84 5.02
CA LYS A 135 -19.83 3.50 6.23
C LYS A 135 -20.79 3.47 7.42
N ASP A 136 -22.08 3.20 7.20
CA ASP A 136 -23.04 3.07 8.31
C ASP A 136 -22.82 1.77 9.10
N LYS A 137 -22.17 0.77 8.49
CA LYS A 137 -21.78 -0.49 9.14
C LYS A 137 -20.55 -0.38 10.05
N LEU A 138 -19.83 0.75 10.00
CA LEU A 138 -18.68 0.99 10.87
C LEU A 138 -19.10 1.09 12.34
N SER A 139 -18.20 0.74 13.26
CA SER A 139 -18.43 1.01 14.69
C SER A 139 -18.54 2.52 14.92
N PHE A 140 -19.21 2.94 16.00
CA PHE A 140 -19.30 4.37 16.33
C PHE A 140 -17.90 5.03 16.48
N GLY A 141 -16.95 4.29 17.06
CA GLY A 141 -15.55 4.73 17.18
C GLY A 141 -14.90 4.95 15.82
N ASP A 142 -14.99 3.96 14.92
CA ASP A 142 -14.41 4.06 13.57
C ASP A 142 -15.05 5.20 12.76
N ARG A 143 -16.38 5.38 12.83
CA ARG A 143 -17.05 6.51 12.17
C ARG A 143 -16.55 7.86 12.67
N THR A 144 -16.35 7.98 13.98
CA THR A 144 -15.86 9.22 14.60
C THR A 144 -14.43 9.50 14.17
N THR A 145 -13.55 8.50 14.23
CA THR A 145 -12.16 8.60 13.76
C THR A 145 -12.10 8.98 12.28
N MET A 146 -12.89 8.33 11.43
CA MET A 146 -12.94 8.65 9.99
C MET A 146 -13.44 10.07 9.72
N ARG A 147 -14.50 10.54 10.40
CA ARG A 147 -14.99 11.91 10.22
C ARG A 147 -13.94 12.95 10.61
N LEU A 148 -13.25 12.74 11.74
CA LEU A 148 -12.18 13.62 12.19
C LEU A 148 -11.03 13.64 11.18
N ALA A 149 -10.58 12.46 10.74
CA ALA A 149 -9.53 12.37 9.75
C ALA A 149 -9.94 13.02 8.42
N SER A 150 -11.12 12.72 7.86
CA SER A 150 -11.61 13.35 6.62
C SER A 150 -11.69 14.87 6.72
N SER A 151 -12.04 15.42 7.88
CA SER A 151 -12.07 16.88 8.09
C SER A 151 -10.67 17.52 8.09
N VAL A 152 -9.67 16.83 8.61
CA VAL A 152 -8.27 17.29 8.64
C VAL A 152 -7.61 17.17 7.27
N TYR A 153 -7.88 16.07 6.57
CA TYR A 153 -7.25 15.77 5.28
C TYR A 153 -8.04 16.28 4.08
N SER A 154 -9.25 16.80 4.29
CA SER A 154 -10.15 17.29 3.23
C SER A 154 -10.36 16.27 2.10
N GLN A 155 -10.32 14.98 2.44
CA GLN A 155 -10.45 13.87 1.50
C GLN A 155 -11.25 12.74 2.13
N GLU A 156 -11.97 12.02 1.30
CA GLU A 156 -12.73 10.85 1.71
C GLU A 156 -11.79 9.66 1.92
N LEU A 157 -11.75 9.15 3.16
CA LEU A 157 -11.00 7.94 3.46
C LEU A 157 -11.70 6.69 2.92
N PRO A 158 -10.93 5.68 2.45
CA PRO A 158 -11.50 4.41 2.06
C PRO A 158 -12.19 3.75 3.27
N TYR A 159 -13.18 2.91 2.98
CA TYR A 159 -13.88 2.14 4.00
C TYR A 159 -12.94 1.16 4.71
N ALA A 160 -12.07 0.49 3.94
CA ALA A 160 -11.04 -0.39 4.46
C ALA A 160 -9.80 -0.41 3.56
N THR A 161 -8.64 -0.66 4.16
CA THR A 161 -7.38 -0.85 3.44
C THR A 161 -6.74 -2.17 3.84
N LEU A 162 -6.50 -3.03 2.86
CA LEU A 162 -5.76 -4.28 3.02
C LEU A 162 -4.37 -4.11 2.44
N MET A 163 -3.35 -4.54 3.18
CA MET A 163 -1.97 -4.49 2.73
C MET A 163 -1.34 -5.88 2.75
N TYR A 164 -0.55 -6.19 1.73
CA TYR A 164 0.39 -7.29 1.78
C TYR A 164 1.78 -6.74 2.02
N ILE A 165 2.48 -7.24 3.02
CA ILE A 165 3.79 -6.70 3.42
C ILE A 165 4.89 -7.75 3.40
N TRP A 166 6.11 -7.29 3.10
CA TRP A 166 7.34 -7.99 3.48
C TRP A 166 7.78 -7.49 4.85
N ALA A 167 7.52 -8.26 5.89
CA ALA A 167 7.78 -7.86 7.27
C ALA A 167 9.26 -8.05 7.66
N SER A 168 9.74 -7.29 8.65
CA SER A 168 11.10 -7.48 9.17
C SER A 168 11.27 -8.78 9.97
N SER A 169 10.26 -9.17 10.75
CA SER A 169 10.36 -10.32 11.65
C SER A 169 9.04 -11.08 11.87
N ALA A 170 7.89 -10.46 11.64
CA ALA A 170 6.59 -11.11 11.87
C ALA A 170 6.44 -12.36 10.97
N PRO A 171 5.87 -13.48 11.47
CA PRO A 171 5.72 -14.70 10.67
C PRO A 171 4.81 -14.51 9.45
N VAL A 172 5.12 -15.19 8.34
CA VAL A 172 4.25 -15.25 7.16
C VAL A 172 2.87 -15.79 7.54
N GLY A 173 1.80 -15.18 7.01
CA GLY A 173 0.41 -15.51 7.28
C GLY A 173 -0.21 -14.74 8.46
N THR A 174 0.60 -14.00 9.23
CA THR A 174 0.13 -13.14 10.32
C THR A 174 -0.73 -12.00 9.77
N VAL A 175 -1.83 -11.70 10.46
CA VAL A 175 -2.64 -10.50 10.22
C VAL A 175 -2.34 -9.50 11.33
N ILE A 176 -1.76 -8.36 10.96
CA ILE A 176 -1.38 -7.29 11.88
C ILE A 176 -2.41 -6.16 11.70
N ALA A 177 -3.04 -5.77 12.80
CA ALA A 177 -3.88 -4.58 12.81
C ALA A 177 -2.99 -3.34 12.83
N ASN A 178 -3.34 -2.31 12.05
CA ASN A 178 -2.67 -1.03 12.19
C ASN A 178 -2.93 -0.46 13.60
N PRO A 179 -1.91 0.06 14.29
CA PRO A 179 -2.04 0.54 15.67
C PRO A 179 -2.95 1.76 15.84
N HIS A 180 -3.30 2.45 14.74
CA HIS A 180 -4.15 3.65 14.77
C HIS A 180 -5.60 3.39 14.38
N THR A 181 -5.90 2.31 13.64
CA THR A 181 -7.27 2.04 13.17
C THR A 181 -7.49 0.56 12.86
N GLY A 182 -8.67 0.06 13.22
CA GLY A 182 -9.10 -1.30 12.85
C GLY A 182 -9.40 -1.47 11.36
N ARG A 183 -9.51 -0.36 10.60
CA ARG A 183 -9.83 -0.36 9.16
C ARG A 183 -8.62 -0.44 8.24
N ILE A 184 -7.43 -0.57 8.81
CA ILE A 184 -6.21 -0.92 8.08
C ILE A 184 -5.68 -2.24 8.64
N LYS A 185 -5.52 -3.23 7.77
CA LYS A 185 -4.98 -4.55 8.12
C LYS A 185 -3.85 -4.91 7.19
N MET A 186 -2.78 -5.49 7.75
CA MET A 186 -1.63 -5.97 7.02
C MET A 186 -1.57 -7.49 7.10
N ILE A 187 -1.37 -8.17 5.98
CA ILE A 187 -1.10 -9.59 5.89
C ILE A 187 0.37 -9.77 5.52
N VAL A 188 1.11 -10.47 6.38
CA VAL A 188 2.51 -10.80 6.10
C VAL A 188 2.56 -11.91 5.05
N VAL A 189 3.18 -11.65 3.91
CA VAL A 189 3.33 -12.66 2.84
C VAL A 189 4.79 -13.00 2.53
N ALA A 190 5.72 -12.21 3.05
CA ALA A 190 7.15 -12.52 3.12
C ALA A 190 7.73 -11.94 4.42
N SER A 191 8.83 -12.49 4.93
CA SER A 191 9.40 -12.05 6.20
C SER A 191 10.91 -12.25 6.27
N GLY A 192 11.60 -11.30 6.91
CA GLY A 192 13.03 -11.36 7.17
C GLY A 192 13.90 -11.23 5.92
N ASN A 193 15.22 -11.39 6.13
CA ASN A 193 16.24 -11.25 5.09
C ASN A 193 16.58 -12.55 4.35
N GLY A 194 15.99 -13.70 4.70
CA GLY A 194 16.38 -15.00 4.13
C GLY A 194 16.26 -15.06 2.60
N ASP A 195 15.30 -14.33 2.04
CA ASP A 195 15.08 -14.19 0.60
C ASP A 195 15.26 -12.76 0.08
N ALA A 196 15.93 -11.89 0.86
CA ALA A 196 16.35 -10.60 0.35
C ALA A 196 17.26 -10.77 -0.88
N GLY A 197 17.14 -9.86 -1.84
CA GLY A 197 17.81 -9.94 -3.14
C GLY A 197 17.20 -10.92 -4.14
N LYS A 198 16.17 -11.69 -3.76
CA LYS A 198 15.48 -12.63 -4.66
C LYS A 198 14.08 -12.15 -5.03
N TRP A 199 13.68 -12.37 -6.28
CA TRP A 199 12.29 -12.16 -6.70
C TRP A 199 11.38 -13.22 -6.06
N GLN A 200 10.32 -12.75 -5.41
CA GLN A 200 9.26 -13.57 -4.85
C GLN A 200 7.97 -13.31 -5.63
N SER A 201 7.33 -14.38 -6.10
CA SER A 201 6.02 -14.31 -6.74
C SER A 201 4.95 -14.65 -5.70
N VAL A 202 3.92 -13.81 -5.61
CA VAL A 202 2.83 -13.99 -4.64
C VAL A 202 1.51 -14.04 -5.40
N LYS A 203 0.64 -14.98 -5.01
CA LYS A 203 -0.73 -15.10 -5.49
C LYS A 203 -1.68 -15.23 -4.30
N ARG A 204 -2.72 -14.41 -4.24
CA ARG A 204 -3.68 -14.34 -3.13
C ARG A 204 -5.11 -14.26 -3.65
N ASN A 205 -6.05 -14.80 -2.88
CA ASN A 205 -7.47 -14.57 -3.09
C ASN A 205 -7.90 -13.38 -2.22
N LEU A 206 -8.18 -12.25 -2.85
CA LEU A 206 -8.55 -11.00 -2.19
C LEU A 206 -9.80 -11.15 -1.32
N ARG A 207 -10.78 -11.93 -1.76
CA ARG A 207 -12.03 -12.11 -1.01
C ARG A 207 -11.78 -12.85 0.29
N ASP A 208 -11.02 -13.95 0.23
CA ASP A 208 -10.71 -14.76 1.40
C ASP A 208 -9.84 -14.00 2.39
N ASP A 209 -8.85 -13.26 1.89
CA ASP A 209 -7.97 -12.45 2.71
C ASP A 209 -8.68 -11.25 3.35
N TYR A 210 -9.59 -10.60 2.62
CA TYR A 210 -10.41 -9.54 3.16
C TYR A 210 -11.33 -10.06 4.26
N ARG A 211 -12.00 -11.20 4.06
CA ARG A 211 -12.82 -11.87 5.09
C ARG A 211 -11.99 -12.24 6.31
N LYS A 212 -10.78 -12.78 6.12
CA LYS A 212 -9.85 -13.09 7.22
C LYS A 212 -9.47 -11.84 8.02
N ALA A 213 -9.30 -10.70 7.35
CA ALA A 213 -8.82 -9.47 7.97
C ALA A 213 -9.95 -8.65 8.65
N PHE A 214 -11.15 -8.64 8.08
CA PHE A 214 -12.24 -7.75 8.47
C PHE A 214 -13.54 -8.44 8.88
N SER A 215 -13.64 -9.77 8.72
CA SER A 215 -14.86 -10.56 9.01
C SER A 215 -16.09 -10.11 8.22
N GLU A 216 -15.91 -9.54 7.04
CA GLU A 216 -16.97 -9.08 6.14
C GLU A 216 -16.56 -9.30 4.67
N ASP A 217 -17.48 -9.12 3.73
CA ASP A 217 -17.17 -9.18 2.29
C ASP A 217 -16.56 -7.87 1.79
N PRO A 218 -15.58 -7.92 0.86
CA PRO A 218 -15.01 -6.70 0.27
C PRO A 218 -16.05 -5.98 -0.59
N GLY A 219 -16.03 -4.65 -0.52
CA GLY A 219 -16.72 -3.80 -1.49
C GLY A 219 -15.88 -3.59 -2.77
N THR A 220 -16.12 -2.47 -3.44
CA THR A 220 -15.40 -2.08 -4.65
C THR A 220 -13.93 -1.80 -4.33
N LEU A 221 -13.01 -2.43 -5.07
CA LEU A 221 -11.59 -2.09 -5.05
C LEU A 221 -11.38 -0.77 -5.81
N THR A 222 -10.93 0.25 -5.07
CA THR A 222 -10.80 1.63 -5.56
C THR A 222 -9.38 2.05 -5.92
N SER A 223 -8.37 1.33 -5.40
CA SER A 223 -6.99 1.52 -5.81
C SER A 223 -6.11 0.31 -5.55
N ILE A 224 -5.02 0.25 -6.31
CA ILE A 224 -3.92 -0.70 -6.15
C ILE A 224 -2.63 0.11 -6.16
N THR A 225 -1.78 -0.07 -5.15
CA THR A 225 -0.54 0.71 -4.98
C THR A 225 0.64 -0.18 -4.61
N ALA A 226 1.75 -0.07 -5.34
CA ALA A 226 3.06 -0.52 -4.90
C ALA A 226 3.66 0.56 -3.99
N PHE A 227 4.00 0.22 -2.76
CA PHE A 227 4.33 1.20 -1.73
C PHE A 227 5.59 0.80 -0.96
N SER A 228 6.40 1.80 -0.59
CA SER A 228 7.61 1.62 0.20
C SER A 228 7.75 2.77 1.17
N ASP A 229 8.16 2.46 2.40
CA ASP A 229 8.36 3.44 3.46
C ASP A 229 9.49 3.09 4.41
N SER A 230 10.08 4.14 4.98
CA SER A 230 11.11 4.09 6.02
C SER A 230 11.04 5.35 6.92
N ASP A 231 9.88 6.00 6.97
CA ASP A 231 9.73 7.30 7.63
C ASP A 231 9.55 7.20 9.15
N ASN A 232 9.01 6.08 9.64
CA ASN A 232 8.81 5.90 11.08
C ASN A 232 10.12 5.56 11.81
N THR A 233 10.95 4.72 11.19
CA THR A 233 12.29 4.38 11.67
C THR A 233 13.31 5.46 11.32
N GLY A 234 13.03 6.30 10.31
CA GLY A 234 13.97 7.30 9.80
C GLY A 234 15.18 6.69 9.09
N THR A 235 15.05 5.44 8.62
CA THR A 235 16.12 4.66 7.98
C THR A 235 15.89 4.61 6.46
N ARG A 236 16.38 3.55 5.81
CA ARG A 236 16.26 3.35 4.37
C ARG A 236 15.51 2.07 4.05
N ALA A 237 14.82 2.10 2.93
CA ALA A 237 14.20 0.94 2.32
C ALA A 237 14.51 0.90 0.82
N GLU A 238 14.67 -0.29 0.28
CA GLU A 238 14.85 -0.47 -1.16
C GLU A 238 14.13 -1.73 -1.64
N ALA A 239 13.31 -1.58 -2.68
CA ALA A 239 12.49 -2.63 -3.22
C ALA A 239 12.26 -2.50 -4.73
N TRP A 240 11.93 -3.62 -5.35
CA TRP A 240 11.49 -3.71 -6.75
C TRP A 240 10.14 -4.38 -6.83
N PHE A 241 9.29 -3.90 -7.74
CA PHE A 241 7.96 -4.43 -8.01
C PHE A 241 7.85 -4.77 -9.48
N GLY A 242 7.41 -5.99 -9.77
CA GLY A 242 7.00 -6.38 -11.11
C GLY A 242 5.48 -6.27 -11.27
N ASP A 243 4.99 -6.79 -12.40
CA ASP A 243 3.59 -6.69 -12.79
C ASP A 243 2.63 -7.09 -11.67
N ILE A 244 1.55 -6.32 -11.53
CA ILE A 244 0.44 -6.58 -10.63
C ILE A 244 -0.78 -6.87 -11.49
N SER A 245 -1.44 -8.00 -11.26
CA SER A 245 -2.60 -8.41 -12.04
C SER A 245 -3.74 -8.92 -11.16
N LEU A 246 -4.95 -8.73 -11.65
CA LEU A 246 -6.17 -9.30 -11.09
C LEU A 246 -6.84 -10.16 -12.15
N THR A 247 -7.26 -11.36 -11.75
CA THR A 247 -7.87 -12.34 -12.65
C THR A 247 -9.12 -12.94 -12.02
N ALA A 248 -9.98 -13.50 -12.87
CA ALA A 248 -11.08 -14.36 -12.42
C ALA A 248 -10.52 -15.61 -11.67
N PRO A 249 -11.33 -16.29 -10.85
CA PRO A 249 -10.92 -17.48 -10.09
C PRO A 249 -10.31 -18.58 -10.95
#